data_AF-A0A0F9YFL9-F1
#
_entry.id   AF-A0A0F9YFL9-F1
#
_cell.length_a   1.000
_cell.length_b   1.000
_cell.length_c   1.000
_cell.angle_alpha   90.00
_cell.angle_beta   90.00
_cell.angle_gamma   90.00
#
_symmetry.space_group_name_H-M   'P 1'
#
loop_
_entity.id
_entity.type
_entity.pdbx_description
1 polymer ?
#
loop_
_entity_poly.entity_id
_entity_poly.type
_entity_poly.pdbx_seq_one_letter_code
_entity_poly.pdbx_strand_id
1 'polypeptide(L)'
;MKLKYYIGILVLLIGVLSGIIYSYQLDPSLLAKLSFYLDLANPNVSIVRVQEGLRKEEIAEIMVKKLGWDEKEKNDFINIHLALNTKDLEGQYFPKTYLFNRNENPQEVGATMFDEFSKQTDQIKKTKSKEIMNEDTALKIASIIQREAAGKSDMNLISGIIWNRIFDGMRLQIDATLQYAKGSEEEGWWRKVNSQDKKIESSYNTYLHEGLPPAPIANPGLSAITAAYNPQKTKCMYYLHDKNRKIHCSVTYEEHKKNIEKYY
;
A
#
# COMPACT_ATOMS: atom_id res chain seq x y z
N MET A 1 41.33 30.70 -6.38
CA MET A 1 40.12 31.53 -6.20
C MET A 1 38.83 30.85 -6.71
N LYS A 2 38.85 30.08 -7.82
CA LYS A 2 37.65 29.45 -8.40
C LYS A 2 37.04 28.29 -7.57
N LEU A 3 37.86 27.47 -6.89
CA LEU A 3 37.37 26.29 -6.15
C LEU A 3 36.48 26.62 -4.94
N LYS A 4 36.78 27.71 -4.21
CA LYS A 4 35.96 28.18 -3.07
C LYS A 4 34.57 28.67 -3.52
N TYR A 5 34.47 29.21 -4.74
CA TYR A 5 33.19 29.62 -5.33
C TYR A 5 32.30 28.43 -5.67
N TYR A 6 32.86 27.36 -6.25
CA TYR A 6 32.10 26.13 -6.54
C TYR A 6 31.61 25.42 -5.28
N ILE A 7 32.44 25.37 -4.22
CA ILE A 7 32.03 24.82 -2.93
C ILE A 7 30.93 25.68 -2.28
N GLY A 8 31.05 27.01 -2.37
CA GLY A 8 30.01 27.92 -1.89
C GLY A 8 28.66 27.73 -2.59
N ILE A 9 28.66 27.56 -3.91
CA ILE A 9 27.44 27.31 -4.71
C ILE A 9 26.85 25.93 -4.39
N LEU A 10 27.68 24.90 -4.22
CA LEU A 10 27.23 23.55 -3.90
C LEU A 10 26.57 23.48 -2.51
N VAL A 11 27.15 24.14 -1.51
CA VAL A 11 26.59 24.23 -0.16
C VAL A 11 25.27 25.02 -0.15
N LEU A 12 25.16 26.07 -0.97
CA LEU A 12 23.92 26.84 -1.13
C LEU A 12 22.82 26.02 -1.80
N LEU A 13 23.14 25.23 -2.83
CA LEU A 13 22.20 24.32 -3.49
C LEU A 13 21.70 23.22 -2.54
N ILE A 14 22.59 22.62 -1.76
CA ILE A 14 22.22 21.59 -0.77
C ILE A 14 21.38 22.21 0.37
N GLY A 15 21.70 23.44 0.80
CA GLY A 15 20.93 24.19 1.80
C GLY A 15 19.52 24.54 1.33
N VAL A 16 19.35 24.91 0.07
CA VAL A 16 18.04 25.19 -0.53
C VAL A 16 17.24 23.89 -0.72
N LEU A 17 17.86 22.80 -1.19
CA LEU A 17 17.21 21.49 -1.32
C LEU A 17 16.74 20.94 0.04
N SER A 18 17.59 21.01 1.06
CA SER A 18 17.25 20.56 2.42
C SER A 18 16.18 21.44 3.08
N GLY A 19 16.19 22.76 2.83
CA GLY A 19 15.14 23.67 3.27
C GLY A 19 13.78 23.39 2.63
N ILE A 20 13.75 23.12 1.32
CA ILE A 20 12.51 22.78 0.58
C ILE A 20 11.93 21.44 1.06
N ILE A 21 12.79 20.45 1.32
CA ILE A 21 12.36 19.13 1.84
C ILE A 21 11.78 19.26 3.26
N TYR A 22 12.39 20.09 4.11
CA TYR A 22 11.96 20.24 5.50
C TYR A 22 10.71 21.13 5.66
N SER A 23 10.53 22.16 4.83
CA SER A 23 9.46 23.15 5.02
C SER A 23 8.14 22.81 4.33
N TYR A 24 8.13 22.02 3.24
CA TYR A 24 6.97 22.00 2.34
C TYR A 24 6.03 20.80 2.40
N GLN A 25 6.28 19.72 3.16
CA GLN A 25 5.46 18.49 3.06
C GLN A 25 5.04 18.22 1.59
N LEU A 26 6.03 18.20 0.71
CA LEU A 26 5.95 18.32 -0.76
C LEU A 26 4.54 18.22 -1.37
N ASP A 27 3.98 19.39 -1.71
CA ASP A 27 2.79 19.50 -2.56
C ASP A 27 2.96 18.63 -3.82
N PRO A 28 2.02 17.70 -4.11
CA PRO A 28 2.00 16.91 -5.34
C PRO A 28 2.22 17.72 -6.62
N SER A 29 1.73 18.96 -6.67
CA SER A 29 1.87 19.85 -7.83
C SER A 29 3.33 20.28 -8.06
N LEU A 30 4.10 20.43 -6.97
CA LEU A 30 5.50 20.81 -7.00
C LEU A 30 6.38 19.63 -7.43
N LEU A 31 6.02 18.41 -7.00
CA LEU A 31 6.65 17.18 -7.47
C LEU A 31 6.44 16.95 -8.96
N ALA A 32 5.24 17.21 -9.49
CA ALA A 32 4.96 17.11 -10.92
C ALA A 32 5.76 18.12 -11.75
N LYS A 33 5.90 19.36 -11.25
CA LYS A 33 6.78 20.36 -11.87
C LYS A 33 8.23 19.94 -11.82
N LEU A 34 8.71 19.44 -10.68
CA LEU A 34 10.08 18.99 -10.51
C LEU A 34 10.40 17.78 -11.40
N SER A 35 9.46 16.83 -11.56
CA SER A 35 9.65 15.71 -12.49
C SER A 35 9.80 16.19 -13.93
N PHE A 36 9.00 17.16 -14.35
CA PHE A 36 9.14 17.73 -15.69
C PHE A 36 10.52 18.36 -15.92
N TYR A 37 11.02 19.16 -14.96
CA TYR A 37 12.34 19.80 -15.10
C TYR A 37 13.51 18.80 -14.99
N LEU A 38 13.37 17.75 -14.18
CA LEU A 38 14.39 16.70 -14.09
C LEU A 38 14.42 15.81 -15.33
N ASP A 39 13.26 15.47 -15.89
CA ASP A 39 13.17 14.74 -17.17
C ASP A 39 13.79 15.57 -18.31
N LEU A 40 13.65 16.90 -18.30
CA LEU A 40 14.32 17.80 -19.24
C LEU A 40 15.84 17.88 -19.01
N ALA A 41 16.28 17.87 -17.74
CA ALA A 41 17.68 18.02 -17.38
C ALA A 41 18.49 16.73 -17.57
N ASN A 42 17.86 15.56 -17.42
CA ASN A 42 18.45 14.26 -17.72
C ASN A 42 17.39 13.33 -18.34
N PRO A 43 17.37 13.19 -19.68
CA PRO A 43 16.34 12.41 -20.37
C PRO A 43 16.38 10.92 -20.03
N ASN A 44 17.46 10.43 -19.44
CA ASN A 44 17.63 9.01 -19.09
C ASN A 44 17.02 8.64 -17.75
N VAL A 45 16.63 9.62 -16.92
CA VAL A 45 16.00 9.39 -15.60
C VAL A 45 14.51 9.67 -15.70
N SER A 46 13.71 8.93 -14.94
CA SER A 46 12.27 9.08 -14.83
C SER A 46 11.84 9.11 -13.37
N ILE A 47 11.01 10.08 -13.00
CA ILE A 47 10.40 10.13 -11.66
C ILE A 47 9.12 9.31 -11.65
N VAL A 48 9.14 8.26 -10.83
CA VAL A 48 8.02 7.33 -10.70
C VAL A 48 7.42 7.44 -9.31
N ARG A 49 6.17 7.90 -9.23
CA ARG A 49 5.42 7.95 -7.97
C ARG A 49 4.52 6.74 -7.85
N VAL A 50 4.78 5.91 -6.84
CA VAL A 50 3.93 4.78 -6.46
C VAL A 50 3.11 5.16 -5.24
N GLN A 51 1.79 5.07 -5.35
CA GLN A 51 0.85 5.39 -4.28
C GLN A 51 0.61 4.17 -3.38
N GLU A 52 0.26 4.44 -2.12
CA GLU A 52 -0.14 3.37 -1.19
C GLU A 52 -1.45 2.73 -1.65
N GLY A 53 -1.57 1.41 -1.46
CA GLY A 53 -2.80 0.68 -1.76
C GLY A 53 -2.97 0.26 -3.22
N LEU A 54 -1.93 0.42 -4.05
CA LEU A 54 -1.85 -0.14 -5.40
C LEU A 54 -1.44 -1.61 -5.36
N ARG A 55 -1.97 -2.43 -6.28
CA ARG A 55 -1.47 -3.79 -6.53
C ARG A 55 -0.28 -3.80 -7.50
N LYS A 56 0.45 -4.92 -7.60
CA LYS A 56 1.62 -5.01 -8.49
C LYS A 56 1.29 -4.75 -9.95
N GLU A 57 0.09 -5.10 -10.43
CA GLU A 57 -0.34 -4.85 -11.81
C GLU A 57 -0.50 -3.35 -12.08
N GLU A 58 -1.10 -2.60 -11.14
CA GLU A 58 -1.20 -1.13 -11.23
C GLU A 58 0.19 -0.47 -11.21
N ILE A 59 1.12 -1.02 -10.42
CA ILE A 59 2.51 -0.57 -10.41
C ILE A 59 3.18 -0.84 -11.75
N ALA A 60 2.98 -2.03 -12.33
CA ALA A 60 3.51 -2.39 -13.64
C ALA A 60 3.01 -1.44 -14.74
N GLU A 61 1.72 -1.09 -14.74
CA GLU A 61 1.15 -0.10 -15.67
C GLU A 61 1.77 1.29 -15.51
N ILE A 62 2.12 1.70 -14.29
CA ILE A 62 2.85 2.95 -14.04
C ILE A 62 4.25 2.86 -14.67
N MET A 63 4.95 1.72 -14.52
CA MET A 63 6.27 1.52 -15.09
C MET A 63 6.25 1.53 -16.62
N VAL A 64 5.27 0.89 -17.26
CA VAL A 64 5.06 0.96 -18.72
C VAL A 64 4.96 2.42 -19.18
N LYS A 65 4.15 3.23 -18.51
CA LYS A 65 3.97 4.65 -18.86
C LYS A 65 5.21 5.51 -18.61
N LYS A 66 6.03 5.16 -17.61
CA LYS A 66 7.13 6.02 -17.12
C LYS A 66 8.51 5.63 -17.64
N LEU A 67 8.73 4.34 -17.86
CA LEU A 67 10.00 3.77 -18.32
C LEU A 67 9.91 3.35 -19.80
N GLY A 68 8.68 3.16 -20.32
CA GLY A 68 8.49 2.72 -21.70
C GLY A 68 8.61 1.21 -21.86
N TRP A 69 8.37 0.46 -20.78
CA TRP A 69 8.38 -1.00 -20.82
C TRP A 69 7.39 -1.56 -21.83
N ASP A 70 7.79 -2.63 -22.49
CA ASP A 70 6.91 -3.42 -23.32
C ASP A 70 6.06 -4.43 -22.50
N GLU A 71 5.19 -5.17 -23.17
CA GLU A 71 4.34 -6.18 -22.51
C GLU A 71 5.16 -7.32 -21.89
N LYS A 72 6.34 -7.64 -22.43
CA LYS A 72 7.19 -8.67 -21.84
C LYS A 72 7.76 -8.16 -20.51
N GLU A 73 8.30 -6.94 -20.49
CA GLU A 73 8.84 -6.32 -19.28
C GLU A 73 7.76 -6.12 -18.20
N LYS A 74 6.55 -5.69 -18.59
CA LYS A 74 5.39 -5.63 -17.70
C LYS A 74 5.11 -7.00 -17.05
N ASN A 75 5.07 -8.06 -17.86
CA ASN A 75 4.81 -9.41 -17.37
C ASN A 75 5.96 -9.97 -16.51
N ASP A 76 7.21 -9.66 -16.86
CA ASP A 76 8.39 -10.04 -16.08
C ASP A 76 8.35 -9.37 -14.69
N PHE A 77 7.90 -8.11 -14.60
CA PHE A 77 7.72 -7.43 -13.31
C PHE A 77 6.63 -8.10 -12.45
N ILE A 78 5.44 -8.32 -13.02
CA ILE A 78 4.29 -8.92 -12.31
C ILE A 78 4.64 -10.32 -11.76
N ASN A 79 5.47 -11.06 -12.52
CA ASN A 79 5.86 -12.44 -12.23
C ASN A 79 7.31 -12.58 -11.73
N ILE A 80 7.92 -11.50 -11.24
CA ILE A 80 9.33 -11.49 -10.81
C ILE A 80 9.65 -12.60 -9.81
N HIS A 81 8.69 -12.96 -8.94
CA HIS A 81 8.83 -14.04 -7.96
C HIS A 81 9.14 -15.41 -8.60
N LEU A 82 8.67 -15.67 -9.83
CA LEU A 82 9.00 -16.90 -10.55
C LEU A 82 10.48 -16.93 -10.94
N ALA A 83 11.02 -15.80 -11.41
CA ALA A 83 12.43 -15.68 -11.76
C ALA A 83 13.33 -15.75 -10.52
N LEU A 84 12.87 -15.22 -9.38
CA LEU A 84 13.59 -15.23 -8.11
C LEU A 84 13.41 -16.52 -7.29
N ASN A 85 12.52 -17.43 -7.72
CA ASN A 85 12.10 -18.61 -6.97
C ASN A 85 11.64 -18.26 -5.53
N THR A 86 10.83 -17.21 -5.41
CA THR A 86 10.26 -16.72 -4.15
C THR A 86 8.75 -16.86 -4.15
N LYS A 87 8.12 -16.57 -2.99
CA LYS A 87 6.69 -16.28 -2.96
C LYS A 87 6.39 -14.98 -3.71
N ASP A 88 5.12 -14.82 -4.09
CA ASP A 88 4.62 -13.57 -4.66
C ASP A 88 5.00 -12.38 -3.77
N LEU A 89 5.46 -11.29 -4.41
CA LEU A 89 5.91 -10.08 -3.74
C LEU A 89 4.81 -9.04 -3.59
N GLU A 90 3.55 -9.36 -3.93
CA GLU A 90 2.41 -8.50 -3.64
C GLU A 90 2.42 -8.08 -2.15
N GLY A 91 2.29 -6.77 -1.91
CA GLY A 91 2.47 -6.20 -0.57
C GLY A 91 3.87 -5.65 -0.30
N GLN A 92 4.89 -6.05 -1.05
CA GLN A 92 6.30 -5.73 -0.76
C GLN A 92 6.91 -4.70 -1.73
N TYR A 93 6.13 -4.18 -2.67
CA TYR A 93 6.56 -3.07 -3.52
C TYR A 93 6.31 -1.74 -2.80
N PHE A 94 7.30 -1.25 -2.03
CA PHE A 94 7.06 -0.14 -1.10
C PHE A 94 6.56 1.14 -1.79
N PRO A 95 5.46 1.76 -1.31
CA PRO A 95 4.97 3.01 -1.87
C PRO A 95 5.88 4.20 -1.55
N LYS A 96 6.54 4.76 -2.57
CA LYS A 96 7.22 6.05 -2.49
C LYS A 96 7.41 6.66 -3.88
N THR A 97 8.12 7.78 -3.93
CA THR A 97 8.64 8.32 -5.19
C THR A 97 10.05 7.77 -5.44
N TYR A 98 10.24 7.19 -6.61
CA TYR A 98 11.49 6.59 -7.07
C TYR A 98 12.10 7.42 -8.21
N LEU A 99 13.42 7.34 -8.31
CA LEU A 99 14.18 7.81 -9.47
C LEU A 99 14.75 6.56 -10.13
N PHE A 100 14.25 6.24 -11.31
CA PHE A 100 14.71 5.09 -12.10
C PHE A 100 15.32 5.57 -13.40
N ASN A 101 16.24 4.80 -13.95
CA ASN A 101 16.66 4.99 -15.34
C ASN A 101 15.55 4.46 -16.27
N ARG A 102 15.33 5.11 -17.41
CA ARG A 102 14.30 4.67 -18.36
C ARG A 102 14.55 3.28 -18.93
N ASN A 103 15.81 2.87 -19.01
CA ASN A 103 16.23 1.55 -19.48
C ASN A 103 16.44 0.54 -18.33
N GLU A 104 16.02 0.88 -17.12
CA GLU A 104 16.12 -0.02 -15.97
C GLU A 104 15.16 -1.19 -16.14
N ASN A 105 15.68 -2.40 -15.92
CA ASN A 105 14.91 -3.61 -16.19
C ASN A 105 13.93 -3.92 -15.04
N PRO A 106 12.88 -4.72 -15.30
CA PRO A 106 11.89 -5.12 -14.30
C PRO A 106 12.48 -5.67 -12.99
N GLN A 107 13.55 -6.46 -13.08
CA GLN A 107 14.17 -7.11 -11.94
C GLN A 107 14.86 -6.09 -11.02
N GLU A 108 15.59 -5.13 -11.59
CA GLU A 108 16.25 -4.04 -10.85
C GLU A 108 15.23 -3.12 -10.17
N VAL A 109 14.15 -2.77 -10.88
CA VAL A 109 13.05 -1.98 -10.31
C VAL A 109 12.39 -2.73 -9.16
N GLY A 110 12.03 -4.01 -9.35
CA GLY A 110 11.41 -4.83 -8.31
C GLY A 110 12.30 -4.99 -7.08
N ALA A 111 13.59 -5.29 -7.28
CA ALA A 111 14.56 -5.39 -6.20
C ALA A 111 14.70 -4.07 -5.42
N THR A 112 14.78 -2.94 -6.12
CA THR A 112 14.86 -1.62 -5.47
C THR A 112 13.63 -1.32 -4.60
N MET A 113 12.44 -1.69 -5.08
CA MET A 113 11.20 -1.50 -4.32
C MET A 113 11.11 -2.43 -3.09
N PHE A 114 11.57 -3.68 -3.24
CA PHE A 114 11.65 -4.66 -2.16
C PHE A 114 12.69 -4.30 -1.09
N ASP A 115 13.86 -3.80 -1.50
CA ASP A 115 14.90 -3.33 -0.59
C ASP A 115 14.41 -2.11 0.22
N GLU A 116 13.68 -1.20 -0.43
CA GLU A 116 13.04 -0.10 0.26
C GLU A 116 11.99 -0.58 1.26
N PHE A 117 11.16 -1.58 0.89
CA PHE A 117 10.21 -2.19 1.82
C PHE A 117 10.93 -2.70 3.06
N SER A 118 11.95 -3.54 2.87
CA SER A 118 12.74 -4.13 3.97
C SER A 118 13.34 -3.05 4.87
N LYS A 119 13.97 -2.03 4.27
CA LYS A 119 14.56 -0.90 5.00
C LYS A 119 13.55 -0.13 5.85
N GLN A 120 12.32 0.06 5.35
CA GLN A 120 11.29 0.82 6.04
C GLN A 120 10.62 0.00 7.14
N THR A 121 10.39 -1.30 6.92
CA THR A 121 9.76 -2.18 7.89
C THR A 121 10.68 -2.57 9.04
N ASP A 122 12.00 -2.60 8.82
CA ASP A 122 13.00 -2.82 9.87
C ASP A 122 13.01 -1.74 10.96
N GLN A 123 12.56 -0.53 10.62
CA GLN A 123 12.49 0.59 11.56
C GLN A 123 11.24 0.56 12.44
N ILE A 124 10.27 -0.31 12.13
CA ILE A 124 9.01 -0.38 12.87
C ILE A 124 9.27 -0.97 14.26
N LYS A 125 8.83 -0.24 15.29
CA LYS A 125 8.74 -0.79 16.64
C LYS A 125 7.58 -1.78 16.68
N LYS A 126 7.92 -3.07 16.65
CA LYS A 126 6.98 -4.18 16.72
C LYS A 126 6.61 -4.45 18.19
N THR A 127 5.32 -4.57 18.50
CA THR A 127 4.88 -4.97 19.84
C THR A 127 5.41 -6.36 20.19
N LYS A 128 5.80 -6.59 21.46
CA LYS A 128 6.44 -7.84 21.92
C LYS A 128 5.55 -9.10 21.90
N SER A 129 4.36 -9.08 21.29
CA SER A 129 3.49 -10.26 21.18
C SER A 129 4.12 -11.26 20.21
N LYS A 130 4.99 -12.11 20.77
CA LYS A 130 6.07 -12.80 20.05
C LYS A 130 5.70 -14.14 19.40
N GLU A 131 4.43 -14.52 19.30
CA GLU A 131 4.09 -15.89 18.83
C GLU A 131 3.12 -15.96 17.65
N ILE A 132 2.26 -14.94 17.43
CA ILE A 132 1.22 -15.00 16.38
C ILE A 132 1.55 -14.09 15.18
N MET A 133 2.35 -13.04 15.38
CA MET A 133 2.61 -12.03 14.36
C MET A 133 3.95 -12.26 13.66
N ASN A 134 3.94 -13.04 12.58
CA ASN A 134 5.03 -13.04 11.61
C ASN A 134 4.82 -11.95 10.54
N GLU A 135 5.85 -11.69 9.73
CA GLU A 135 5.81 -10.64 8.71
C GLU A 135 4.74 -10.86 7.65
N ASP A 136 4.58 -12.10 7.18
CA ASP A 136 3.54 -12.48 6.21
C ASP A 136 2.12 -12.14 6.72
N THR A 137 1.83 -12.47 7.98
CA THR A 137 0.56 -12.16 8.65
C THR A 137 0.36 -10.66 8.78
N ALA A 138 1.38 -9.95 9.25
CA ALA A 138 1.33 -8.49 9.39
C ALA A 138 1.08 -7.81 8.05
N LEU A 139 1.71 -8.30 6.98
CA LEU A 139 1.58 -7.72 5.65
C LEU A 139 0.20 -7.94 5.02
N LYS A 140 -0.36 -9.14 5.19
CA LYS A 140 -1.75 -9.45 4.79
C LYS A 140 -2.72 -8.49 5.47
N ILE A 141 -2.62 -8.34 6.79
CA ILE A 141 -3.46 -7.42 7.57
C ILE A 141 -3.23 -5.97 7.14
N ALA A 142 -1.98 -5.55 6.92
CA ALA A 142 -1.65 -4.20 6.49
C ALA A 142 -2.26 -3.86 5.13
N SER A 143 -2.23 -4.78 4.17
CA SER A 143 -2.84 -4.58 2.85
C SER A 143 -4.35 -4.40 2.92
N ILE A 144 -5.01 -5.14 3.81
CA ILE A 144 -6.44 -5.00 4.10
C ILE A 144 -6.71 -3.63 4.75
N ILE A 145 -5.98 -3.28 5.81
CA ILE A 145 -6.13 -2.00 6.52
C ILE A 145 -5.96 -0.82 5.55
N GLN A 146 -4.97 -0.89 4.65
CA GLN A 146 -4.71 0.18 3.68
C GLN A 146 -5.93 0.46 2.79
N ARG A 147 -6.68 -0.59 2.43
CA ARG A 147 -7.87 -0.49 1.57
C ARG A 147 -9.15 -0.14 2.33
N GLU A 148 -9.21 -0.46 3.62
CA GLU A 148 -10.38 -0.24 4.48
C GLU A 148 -10.37 1.11 5.21
N ALA A 149 -9.18 1.62 5.56
CA ALA A 149 -9.07 2.82 6.36
C ALA A 149 -9.46 4.08 5.57
N ALA A 150 -10.35 4.89 6.13
CA ALA A 150 -10.62 6.21 5.58
C ALA A 150 -9.49 7.22 5.88
N GLY A 151 -8.64 6.94 6.87
CA GLY A 151 -7.44 7.71 7.17
C GLY A 151 -6.56 7.01 8.20
N LYS A 152 -5.38 7.57 8.45
CA LYS A 152 -4.37 6.97 9.35
C LYS A 152 -4.88 6.76 10.79
N SER A 153 -5.81 7.59 11.26
CA SER A 153 -6.42 7.48 12.59
C SER A 153 -7.18 6.18 12.81
N ASP A 154 -7.71 5.58 11.74
CA ASP A 154 -8.60 4.43 11.82
C ASP A 154 -7.83 3.10 11.81
N MET A 155 -6.59 3.13 11.29
CA MET A 155 -5.82 1.94 10.96
C MET A 155 -5.59 1.02 12.17
N ASN A 156 -5.24 1.59 13.33
CA ASN A 156 -5.02 0.80 14.55
C ASN A 156 -6.33 0.17 15.06
N LEU A 157 -7.45 0.88 14.96
CA LEU A 157 -8.76 0.38 15.35
C LEU A 157 -9.21 -0.75 14.43
N ILE A 158 -9.10 -0.57 13.11
CA ILE A 158 -9.41 -1.60 12.11
C ILE A 158 -8.53 -2.84 12.33
N SER A 159 -7.23 -2.66 12.59
CA SER A 159 -6.34 -3.76 12.94
C SER A 159 -6.82 -4.54 14.17
N GLY A 160 -7.24 -3.84 15.24
CA GLY A 160 -7.81 -4.46 16.42
C GLY A 160 -9.08 -5.27 16.13
N ILE A 161 -9.96 -4.75 15.28
CA ILE A 161 -11.20 -5.44 14.89
C ILE A 161 -10.90 -6.70 14.06
N ILE A 162 -9.94 -6.63 13.12
CA ILE A 162 -9.49 -7.78 12.32
C ILE A 162 -8.98 -8.89 13.26
N TRP A 163 -8.14 -8.56 14.24
CA TRP A 163 -7.64 -9.52 15.22
C TRP A 163 -8.75 -10.12 16.08
N ASN A 164 -9.69 -9.30 16.54
CA ASN A 164 -10.83 -9.79 17.31
C ASN A 164 -11.64 -10.82 16.51
N ARG A 165 -11.92 -10.55 15.23
CA ARG A 165 -12.63 -11.49 14.35
C ARG A 165 -11.84 -12.79 14.14
N ILE A 166 -10.55 -12.70 13.88
CA ILE A 166 -9.68 -13.89 13.69
C ILE A 166 -9.71 -14.77 14.95
N PHE A 167 -9.57 -14.18 16.15
CA PHE A 167 -9.54 -14.94 17.39
C PHE A 167 -10.91 -15.50 17.81
N ASP A 168 -12.01 -14.91 17.35
CA ASP A 168 -13.37 -15.40 17.57
C ASP A 168 -13.82 -16.42 16.50
N GLY A 169 -12.96 -16.76 15.53
CA GLY A 169 -13.32 -17.64 14.41
C GLY A 169 -14.32 -17.00 13.44
N MET A 170 -14.49 -15.69 13.48
CA MET A 170 -15.37 -14.96 12.57
C MET A 170 -14.70 -14.75 11.22
N ARG A 171 -15.47 -14.93 10.15
CA ARG A 171 -15.06 -14.51 8.79
C ARG A 171 -14.84 -12.99 8.75
N LEU A 172 -13.82 -12.55 8.01
CA LEU A 172 -13.50 -11.12 7.96
C LEU A 172 -14.53 -10.31 7.18
N GLN A 173 -15.16 -10.86 6.13
CA GLN A 173 -16.23 -10.20 5.36
C GLN A 173 -15.84 -8.79 4.87
N ILE A 174 -14.66 -8.69 4.25
CA ILE A 174 -14.08 -7.41 3.82
C ILE A 174 -14.25 -7.25 2.31
N ASP A 175 -14.90 -6.17 1.89
CA ASP A 175 -15.19 -5.90 0.48
C ASP A 175 -13.92 -5.75 -0.35
N ALA A 176 -12.86 -5.12 0.20
CA ALA A 176 -11.59 -4.97 -0.50
C ALA A 176 -10.98 -6.30 -0.99
N THR A 177 -11.24 -7.42 -0.29
CA THR A 177 -10.74 -8.73 -0.74
C THR A 177 -11.57 -9.30 -1.90
N LEU A 178 -12.86 -8.98 -1.97
CA LEU A 178 -13.70 -9.25 -3.15
C LEU A 178 -13.30 -8.39 -4.34
N GLN A 179 -13.01 -7.10 -4.10
CA GLN A 179 -12.49 -6.21 -5.14
C GLN A 179 -11.18 -6.74 -5.73
N TYR A 180 -10.31 -7.27 -4.87
CA TYR A 180 -9.09 -7.92 -5.31
C TYR A 180 -9.38 -9.13 -6.19
N ALA A 181 -10.22 -10.06 -5.72
CA ALA A 181 -10.56 -11.29 -6.42
C ALA A 181 -11.17 -11.08 -7.81
N LYS A 182 -11.89 -9.98 -8.04
CA LYS A 182 -12.52 -9.67 -9.33
C LYS A 182 -11.81 -8.58 -10.15
N GLY A 183 -10.70 -8.03 -9.67
CA GLY A 183 -10.01 -6.95 -10.38
C GLY A 183 -9.39 -7.46 -11.69
N SER A 184 -9.51 -6.68 -12.75
CA SER A 184 -8.84 -6.96 -14.03
C SER A 184 -8.44 -5.65 -14.72
N GLU A 185 -7.56 -5.75 -15.73
CA GLU A 185 -7.14 -4.59 -16.53
C GLU A 185 -8.31 -4.01 -17.34
N GLU A 186 -9.21 -4.86 -17.85
CA GLU A 186 -10.33 -4.47 -18.71
C GLU A 186 -11.48 -3.80 -17.96
N GLU A 187 -11.85 -4.35 -16.80
CA GLU A 187 -12.99 -3.86 -16.02
C GLU A 187 -12.55 -2.91 -14.88
N GLY A 188 -11.25 -2.88 -14.59
CA GLY A 188 -10.64 -2.09 -13.53
C GLY A 188 -10.32 -2.91 -12.27
N TRP A 189 -9.24 -2.51 -11.59
CA TRP A 189 -8.68 -3.25 -10.45
C TRP A 189 -9.49 -3.17 -9.16
N TRP A 190 -10.26 -2.09 -8.95
CA TRP A 190 -10.94 -1.79 -7.67
C TRP A 190 -12.44 -1.51 -7.84
N ARG A 191 -13.13 -2.36 -8.58
CA ARG A 191 -14.56 -2.20 -8.87
C ARG A 191 -15.42 -2.25 -7.61
N LYS A 192 -16.56 -1.57 -7.64
CA LYS A 192 -17.54 -1.62 -6.56
C LYS A 192 -18.11 -3.04 -6.41
N VAL A 193 -18.18 -3.52 -5.17
CA VAL A 193 -18.76 -4.81 -4.81
C VAL A 193 -20.29 -4.70 -4.78
N ASN A 194 -20.97 -5.71 -5.30
CA ASN A 194 -22.41 -5.89 -5.18
C ASN A 194 -22.76 -7.17 -4.40
N SER A 195 -24.03 -7.39 -4.11
CA SER A 195 -24.46 -8.55 -3.30
C SER A 195 -24.15 -9.91 -3.93
N GLN A 196 -24.07 -10.02 -5.26
CA GLN A 196 -23.73 -11.28 -5.94
C GLN A 196 -22.24 -11.61 -5.79
N ASP A 197 -21.38 -10.59 -5.72
CA ASP A 197 -19.93 -10.75 -5.58
C ASP A 197 -19.52 -11.49 -4.30
N LYS A 198 -20.38 -11.48 -3.26
CA LYS A 198 -20.14 -12.24 -2.01
C LYS A 198 -20.05 -13.76 -2.23
N LYS A 199 -20.49 -14.25 -3.39
CA LYS A 199 -20.46 -15.66 -3.79
C LYS A 199 -19.33 -15.97 -4.79
N ILE A 200 -18.40 -15.04 -5.05
CA ILE A 200 -17.27 -15.30 -5.94
C ILE A 200 -16.42 -16.43 -5.34
N GLU A 201 -16.23 -17.49 -6.11
CA GLU A 201 -15.35 -18.59 -5.73
C GLU A 201 -13.88 -18.16 -5.91
N SER A 202 -13.25 -17.75 -4.81
CA SER A 202 -11.85 -17.32 -4.77
C SER A 202 -11.30 -17.51 -3.36
N SER A 203 -10.04 -17.92 -3.26
CA SER A 203 -9.32 -18.03 -1.98
C SER A 203 -9.17 -16.68 -1.25
N TYR A 204 -9.35 -15.56 -1.96
CA TYR A 204 -9.38 -14.21 -1.38
C TYR A 204 -10.77 -13.81 -0.85
N ASN A 205 -11.82 -14.61 -1.07
CA ASN A 205 -13.16 -14.29 -0.62
C ASN A 205 -13.31 -14.54 0.89
N THR A 206 -13.14 -13.47 1.67
CA THR A 206 -13.28 -13.48 3.14
C THR A 206 -14.73 -13.51 3.63
N TYR A 207 -15.72 -13.58 2.73
CA TYR A 207 -17.10 -13.91 3.07
C TYR A 207 -17.36 -15.42 3.07
N LEU A 208 -16.58 -16.18 2.29
CA LEU A 208 -16.71 -17.64 2.19
C LEU A 208 -15.69 -18.37 3.08
N HIS A 209 -14.48 -17.84 3.22
CA HIS A 209 -13.39 -18.45 3.97
C HIS A 209 -13.10 -17.71 5.27
N GLU A 210 -12.76 -18.46 6.32
CA GLU A 210 -12.29 -17.94 7.60
C GLU A 210 -10.80 -17.56 7.54
N GLY A 211 -10.39 -16.65 8.40
CA GLY A 211 -9.00 -16.19 8.47
C GLY A 211 -8.62 -15.16 7.40
N LEU A 212 -7.31 -15.07 7.13
CA LEU A 212 -6.72 -14.12 6.19
C LEU A 212 -6.71 -14.69 4.76
N PRO A 213 -6.74 -13.83 3.73
CA PRO A 213 -6.46 -14.25 2.36
C PRO A 213 -5.06 -14.87 2.22
N PRO A 214 -4.81 -15.64 1.14
CA PRO A 214 -3.55 -16.37 0.97
C PRO A 214 -2.32 -15.45 0.83
N ALA A 215 -2.50 -14.22 0.32
CA ALA A 215 -1.47 -13.20 0.18
C ALA A 215 -2.07 -11.78 0.40
N PRO A 216 -1.22 -10.74 0.51
CA PRO A 216 -1.68 -9.35 0.52
C PRO A 216 -2.53 -9.01 -0.72
N ILE A 217 -3.41 -8.02 -0.59
CA ILE A 217 -4.28 -7.56 -1.69
C ILE A 217 -3.82 -6.24 -2.34
N ALA A 218 -2.80 -5.61 -1.77
CA ALA A 218 -2.24 -4.34 -2.22
C ALA A 218 -0.91 -4.09 -1.52
N ASN A 219 -0.15 -3.11 -1.99
CA ASN A 219 1.09 -2.62 -1.38
C ASN A 219 0.79 -1.53 -0.34
N PRO A 220 0.87 -1.83 0.97
CA PRO A 220 0.50 -0.89 2.02
C PRO A 220 1.61 0.12 2.31
N GLY A 221 1.23 1.29 2.84
CA GLY A 221 2.18 2.26 3.37
C GLY A 221 2.66 1.89 4.77
N LEU A 222 3.71 2.58 5.22
CA LEU A 222 4.33 2.36 6.53
C LEU A 222 3.32 2.49 7.70
N SER A 223 2.32 3.37 7.58
CA SER A 223 1.29 3.56 8.61
C SER A 223 0.40 2.32 8.77
N ALA A 224 -0.02 1.69 7.67
CA ALA A 224 -0.84 0.47 7.72
C ALA A 224 -0.01 -0.73 8.22
N ILE A 225 1.25 -0.85 7.82
CA ILE A 225 2.16 -1.90 8.33
C ILE A 225 2.39 -1.71 9.84
N THR A 226 2.63 -0.48 10.29
CA THR A 226 2.78 -0.16 11.71
C THR A 226 1.52 -0.52 12.50
N ALA A 227 0.34 -0.21 11.96
CA ALA A 227 -0.94 -0.53 12.57
C ALA A 227 -1.17 -2.04 12.68
N ALA A 228 -0.79 -2.81 11.65
CA ALA A 228 -0.87 -4.27 11.68
C ALA A 228 -0.03 -4.86 12.83
N TYR A 229 1.17 -4.32 13.07
CA TYR A 229 2.00 -4.74 14.20
C TYR A 229 1.51 -4.25 15.56
N ASN A 230 0.78 -3.13 15.60
CA ASN A 230 0.37 -2.42 16.83
C ASN A 230 -1.15 -2.20 16.87
N PRO A 231 -1.97 -3.27 16.90
CA PRO A 231 -3.42 -3.13 16.93
C PRO A 231 -3.92 -2.41 18.18
N GLN A 232 -4.95 -1.58 18.02
CA GLN A 232 -5.64 -0.98 19.16
C GLN A 232 -6.45 -2.05 19.88
N LYS A 233 -6.28 -2.17 21.20
CA LYS A 233 -7.15 -3.00 22.03
C LYS A 233 -8.57 -2.44 22.01
N THR A 234 -9.53 -3.24 21.58
CA THR A 234 -10.95 -2.87 21.48
C THR A 234 -11.82 -4.10 21.67
N LYS A 235 -13.11 -3.89 22.00
CA LYS A 235 -14.15 -4.92 21.96
C LYS A 235 -14.94 -4.91 20.65
N CYS A 236 -14.69 -3.93 19.78
CA CYS A 236 -15.42 -3.81 18.53
C CYS A 236 -15.19 -5.03 17.64
N MET A 237 -16.26 -5.49 17.03
CA MET A 237 -16.30 -6.57 16.04
C MET A 237 -16.76 -6.07 14.68
N TYR A 238 -17.43 -4.93 14.61
CA TYR A 238 -17.97 -4.35 13.37
C TYR A 238 -17.58 -2.89 13.27
N TYR A 239 -17.49 -2.37 12.03
CA TYR A 239 -17.26 -0.97 11.76
C TYR A 239 -17.91 -0.55 10.44
N LEU A 240 -18.19 0.75 10.32
CA LEU A 240 -18.53 1.42 9.06
C LEU A 240 -18.02 2.86 9.11
N HIS A 241 -17.86 3.48 7.94
CA HIS A 241 -17.59 4.91 7.82
C HIS A 241 -18.85 5.66 7.41
N ASP A 242 -19.09 6.81 8.05
CA ASP A 242 -20.17 7.71 7.64
C ASP A 242 -19.77 8.60 6.44
N LYS A 243 -20.70 9.44 5.98
CA LYS A 243 -20.50 10.38 4.86
C LYS A 243 -19.37 11.39 5.10
N ASN A 244 -19.01 11.65 6.37
CA ASN A 244 -17.90 12.51 6.75
C ASN A 244 -16.59 11.73 6.97
N ARG A 245 -16.55 10.46 6.54
CA ARG A 245 -15.40 9.55 6.70
C ARG A 245 -15.05 9.24 8.16
N LYS A 246 -15.98 9.42 9.10
CA LYS A 246 -15.78 9.04 10.49
C LYS A 246 -16.11 7.57 10.70
N ILE A 247 -15.20 6.84 11.34
CA ILE A 247 -15.41 5.43 11.70
C ILE A 247 -16.36 5.32 12.91
N HIS A 248 -17.35 4.42 12.79
CA HIS A 248 -18.25 4.02 13.87
C HIS A 248 -18.12 2.52 14.08
N CYS A 249 -17.57 2.10 15.22
CA CYS A 249 -17.42 0.69 15.55
C CYS A 249 -18.46 0.23 16.58
N SER A 250 -18.79 -1.05 16.56
CA SER A 250 -19.72 -1.67 17.51
C SER A 250 -19.27 -3.07 17.92
N VAL A 251 -19.73 -3.50 19.09
CA VAL A 251 -19.39 -4.81 19.66
C VAL A 251 -20.30 -5.89 19.06
N THR A 252 -21.58 -5.56 18.87
CA THR A 252 -22.58 -6.52 18.38
C THR A 252 -23.09 -6.17 16.99
N TYR A 253 -23.65 -7.18 16.31
CA TYR A 253 -24.30 -7.00 15.02
C TYR A 253 -25.57 -6.14 15.12
N GLU A 254 -26.33 -6.24 16.21
CA GLU A 254 -27.52 -5.42 16.44
C GLU A 254 -27.18 -3.94 16.56
N GLU A 255 -26.10 -3.59 17.26
CA GLU A 255 -25.57 -2.22 17.29
C GLU A 255 -25.06 -1.79 15.91
N HIS A 256 -24.43 -2.69 15.15
CA HIS A 256 -23.96 -2.39 13.81
C HIS A 256 -25.11 -2.01 12.87
N LYS A 257 -26.22 -2.77 12.89
CA LYS A 257 -27.43 -2.45 12.12
C LYS A 257 -27.99 -1.07 12.47
N LYS A 258 -28.05 -0.73 13.77
CA LYS A 258 -28.45 0.62 14.21
C LYS A 258 -27.52 1.71 13.70
N ASN A 259 -26.21 1.45 13.66
CA ASN A 259 -25.23 2.39 13.10
C ASN A 259 -25.43 2.56 11.58
N ILE A 260 -25.74 1.49 10.84
CA ILE A 260 -26.06 1.55 9.40
C ILE A 260 -27.27 2.49 9.20
N GLU A 261 -28.38 2.23 9.87
CA GLU A 261 -29.60 3.05 9.76
C GLU A 261 -29.37 4.53 10.11
N LYS A 262 -28.46 4.80 11.03
CA LYS A 262 -28.17 6.16 11.51
C LYS A 262 -27.21 6.95 10.62
N TYR A 263 -26.21 6.28 10.03
CA TYR A 263 -25.05 6.97 9.44
C TYR A 263 -24.79 6.66 7.95
N TYR A 264 -25.38 5.60 7.40
CA TYR A 264 -25.16 5.15 6.02
C TYR A 264 -26.37 5.50 5.13
#